data_AF-A0A6V7K644-F1
#
_entry.id   AF-A0A6V7K644-F1
#
_cell.length_a   1.000
_cell.length_b   1.000
_cell.length_c   1.000
_cell.angle_alpha   90.00
_cell.angle_beta   90.00
_cell.angle_gamma   90.00
#
_symmetry.space_group_name_H-M   'P 1'
#
loop_
_entity.id
_entity.type
_entity.pdbx_description
1 polymer ?
#
loop_
_entity_poly.entity_id
_entity_poly.type
_entity_poly.pdbx_seq_one_letter_code
_entity_poly.pdbx_strand_id
1 'polypeptide(L)'
;SPEMLKRLGQPDEDLLKKIEGKKLSISLENGTKRDVFNYRAFWFKKQCYIWDELRNEYAMLVGLDKFVPCSELHLGSSKGLSKEEQLL
;
A
#
# COMPACT_ATOMS: atom_id res chain seq x y z
N SER A 1 -3.82 -4.15 -18.88
CA SER A 1 -3.40 -4.89 -20.11
C SER A 1 -3.53 -6.39 -19.87
N PRO A 2 -4.04 -7.18 -20.83
CA PRO A 2 -4.16 -8.64 -20.73
C PRO A 2 -2.85 -9.38 -20.38
N GLU A 3 -1.69 -8.78 -20.67
CA GLU A 3 -0.37 -9.34 -20.34
C GLU A 3 -0.03 -9.35 -18.85
N MET A 4 -0.56 -8.41 -18.07
CA MET A 4 -0.28 -8.36 -16.62
C MET A 4 -0.88 -9.57 -15.90
N LEU A 5 -2.09 -9.99 -16.30
CA LEU A 5 -2.78 -11.15 -15.74
C LEU A 5 -2.07 -12.46 -16.09
N LYS A 6 -1.46 -12.57 -17.28
CA LYS A 6 -0.69 -13.77 -17.68
C LYS A 6 0.55 -14.03 -16.82
N ARG A 7 1.15 -12.99 -16.20
CA ARG A 7 2.37 -13.12 -15.39
C ARG A 7 2.11 -13.45 -13.92
N LEU A 8 0.88 -13.28 -13.45
CA LEU A 8 0.50 -13.43 -12.04
C LEU A 8 -0.03 -14.83 -11.69
N GLY A 9 -0.01 -15.77 -12.64
CA GLY A 9 -0.70 -17.07 -12.49
C GLY A 9 -2.22 -16.92 -12.67
N GLN A 10 -2.97 -18.02 -12.60
CA GLN A 10 -4.41 -17.91 -12.48
C GLN A 10 -4.71 -17.18 -11.16
N PRO A 11 -5.48 -16.07 -11.18
CA PRO A 11 -5.84 -15.38 -9.96
C PRO A 11 -6.64 -16.33 -9.05
N ASP A 12 -6.22 -16.43 -7.79
CA ASP A 12 -6.95 -17.15 -6.75
C ASP A 12 -8.28 -16.42 -6.51
N GLU A 13 -9.37 -16.95 -7.07
CA GLU A 13 -10.69 -16.32 -7.01
C GLU A 13 -11.22 -16.19 -5.57
N ASP A 14 -10.90 -17.15 -4.70
CA ASP A 14 -11.30 -17.10 -3.29
C ASP A 14 -10.58 -15.97 -2.56
N LEU A 15 -9.31 -15.76 -2.91
CA LEU A 15 -8.52 -14.66 -2.36
C LEU A 15 -8.99 -13.30 -2.89
N LEU A 16 -9.32 -13.20 -4.17
CA LEU A 16 -9.94 -11.99 -4.75
C LEU A 16 -11.25 -11.62 -4.04
N LYS A 17 -12.14 -12.60 -3.81
CA LYS A 17 -13.39 -12.37 -3.05
C LYS A 17 -13.14 -11.91 -1.62
N LYS A 18 -12.07 -12.39 -0.98
CA LYS A 18 -11.70 -11.98 0.38
C LYS A 18 -11.16 -10.56 0.46
N ILE A 19 -10.59 -10.02 -0.62
CA ILE A 19 -10.04 -8.65 -0.66
C ILE A 19 -10.98 -7.64 -1.30
N GLU A 20 -12.03 -8.12 -1.98
CA GLU A 20 -13.07 -7.26 -2.55
C GLU A 20 -13.68 -6.36 -1.47
N GLY A 21 -13.73 -5.05 -1.76
CA GLY A 21 -14.27 -4.05 -0.84
C GLY A 21 -13.41 -3.81 0.41
N LYS A 22 -12.19 -4.35 0.50
CA LYS A 22 -11.25 -3.95 1.56
C LYS A 22 -10.54 -2.64 1.19
N LYS A 23 -10.18 -1.88 2.22
CA LYS A 23 -9.38 -0.66 2.07
C LYS A 23 -7.90 -1.01 2.07
N LEU A 24 -7.14 -0.32 1.23
CA LEU A 24 -5.69 -0.33 1.28
C LEU A 24 -5.21 0.69 2.32
N SER A 25 -4.30 0.27 3.20
CA SER A 25 -3.70 1.16 4.19
C SER A 25 -2.37 1.71 3.68
N ILE A 26 -2.32 3.00 3.40
CA ILE A 26 -1.14 3.70 2.86
C ILE A 26 -0.47 4.57 3.92
N SER A 27 0.85 4.66 3.89
CA SER A 27 1.64 5.54 4.76
C SER A 27 2.24 6.68 3.94
N LEU A 28 2.07 7.91 4.40
CA LEU A 28 2.53 9.12 3.73
C LEU A 28 3.68 9.76 4.49
N GLU A 29 4.55 10.47 3.79
CA GLU A 29 5.75 11.09 4.38
C GLU A 29 5.50 12.14 5.46
N ASN A 30 4.26 12.60 5.58
CA ASN A 30 3.84 13.49 6.66
C ASN A 30 3.52 12.74 7.96
N GLY A 31 3.79 11.43 8.02
CA GLY A 31 3.52 10.57 9.18
C GLY A 31 2.09 10.05 9.24
N THR A 32 1.23 10.41 8.29
CA THR A 32 -0.17 9.96 8.30
C THR A 32 -0.31 8.59 7.66
N LYS A 33 -1.22 7.79 8.24
CA LYS A 33 -1.69 6.53 7.68
C LYS A 33 -3.16 6.68 7.26
N ARG A 34 -3.51 6.15 6.09
CA ARG A 34 -4.85 6.31 5.50
C ARG A 34 -5.36 5.00 4.95
N ASP A 35 -6.60 4.67 5.27
CA ASP A 35 -7.31 3.55 4.68
C ASP A 35 -8.18 4.06 3.52
N VAL A 36 -7.80 3.72 2.29
CA VAL A 36 -8.40 4.23 1.05
C VAL A 36 -8.98 3.09 0.21
N PHE A 37 -10.09 3.36 -0.47
CA PHE A 37 -10.64 2.46 -1.50
C PHE A 37 -10.04 2.73 -2.87
N ASN A 38 -9.80 4.01 -3.16
CA ASN A 38 -9.25 4.50 -4.40
C ASN A 38 -8.20 5.56 -4.07
N TYR A 39 -7.18 5.68 -4.91
CA TYR A 39 -6.13 6.68 -4.75
C TYR A 39 -5.79 7.32 -6.09
N ARG A 40 -5.39 8.59 -6.04
CA ARG A 40 -4.79 9.29 -7.17
C ARG A 40 -3.28 9.34 -6.94
N ALA A 41 -2.52 8.79 -7.89
CA ALA A 41 -1.07 8.71 -7.79
C ALA A 41 -0.37 9.29 -9.02
N PHE A 42 0.84 9.81 -8.83
CA PHE A 42 1.78 10.04 -9.92
C PHE A 42 3.20 9.65 -9.50
N TRP A 43 4.07 9.44 -10.50
CA TRP A 43 5.47 9.12 -10.29
C TRP A 43 6.36 10.27 -10.76
N PHE A 44 7.31 10.66 -9.92
CA PHE A 44 8.33 11.64 -10.27
C PHE A 44 9.66 11.26 -9.64
N LYS A 45 10.74 11.26 -10.44
CA LYS A 45 12.10 10.90 -9.98
C LYS A 45 12.16 9.61 -9.16
N LYS A 46 11.45 8.56 -9.61
CA LYS A 46 11.33 7.24 -8.94
C LYS A 46 10.60 7.26 -7.60
N GLN A 47 9.99 8.38 -7.21
CA GLN A 47 9.12 8.48 -6.04
C GLN A 47 7.66 8.42 -6.46
N CYS A 48 6.84 7.78 -5.64
CA CYS A 48 5.38 7.72 -5.80
C CYS A 48 4.75 8.78 -4.89
N TYR A 49 3.83 9.58 -5.42
CA TYR A 49 3.09 10.59 -4.68
C TYR A 49 1.62 10.27 -4.73
N ILE A 50 0.95 10.33 -3.58
CA ILE A 50 -0.49 10.09 -3.43
C ILE A 50 -1.18 11.39 -3.04
N TRP A 51 -2.37 11.63 -3.60
CA TRP A 51 -3.20 12.76 -3.21
C TRP A 51 -3.77 12.58 -1.80
N ASP A 52 -3.43 13.50 -0.88
CA ASP A 52 -3.97 13.56 0.47
C ASP A 52 -5.19 14.50 0.48
N GLU A 53 -6.39 13.94 0.49
CA GLU A 53 -7.65 14.70 0.46
C GLU A 53 -7.80 15.65 1.67
N LEU A 54 -7.19 15.35 2.82
CA LEU A 54 -7.32 16.20 4.01
C LEU A 54 -6.47 17.46 3.92
N ARG A 55 -5.33 17.37 3.24
CA ARG A 55 -4.38 18.46 3.07
C ARG A 55 -4.49 19.12 1.69
N ASN A 56 -5.28 18.53 0.79
CA ASN A 56 -5.50 18.99 -0.57
C ASN A 56 -4.17 19.16 -1.35
N GLU A 57 -3.24 18.22 -1.13
CA GLU A 57 -1.90 18.24 -1.71
C GLU A 57 -1.41 16.81 -1.99
N TYR A 58 -0.35 16.69 -2.80
CA TYR A 58 0.33 15.43 -3.01
C TYR A 58 1.40 15.20 -1.94
N ALA A 59 1.36 14.04 -1.30
CA ALA A 59 2.36 13.60 -0.33
C ALA A 59 3.08 12.34 -0.84
N MET A 60 4.38 12.23 -0.58
CA MET A 60 5.15 11.06 -0.99
C MET A 60 4.67 9.81 -0.24
N LEU A 61 4.45 8.71 -0.96
CA LEU A 61 4.21 7.38 -0.41
C LEU A 61 5.50 6.88 0.25
N VAL A 62 5.39 6.31 1.45
CA VAL A 62 6.54 5.82 2.19
C VAL A 62 6.36 4.38 2.63
N GLY A 63 7.49 3.68 2.80
CA GLY A 63 7.52 2.33 3.33
C GLY A 63 7.01 2.27 4.77
N LEU A 64 6.62 1.06 5.18
CA LEU A 64 6.11 0.78 6.53
C LEU A 64 7.16 1.04 7.62
N ASP A 65 8.43 1.09 7.25
CA ASP A 65 9.60 1.24 8.12
C ASP A 65 9.99 2.70 8.39
N LYS A 66 9.54 3.67 7.57
CA LYS A 66 10.07 5.06 7.61
C LYS A 66 9.95 5.74 8.98
N PHE A 67 8.90 5.43 9.73
CA PHE A 67 8.64 6.02 11.05
C PHE A 67 8.72 5.01 12.19
N VAL A 68 9.23 3.80 11.91
CA VAL A 68 9.36 2.75 12.91
C VAL A 68 10.75 2.85 13.55
N PRO A 69 10.86 2.98 14.89
CA PRO A 69 12.13 2.95 15.57
C PRO A 69 12.91 1.67 15.26
N CYS A 70 14.24 1.77 15.12
CA CYS A 70 15.08 0.61 14.80
C CYS A 70 14.97 -0.53 15.83
N SER A 71 14.72 -0.18 17.10
CA SER A 71 14.44 -1.14 18.18
C SER A 71 13.18 -1.98 17.92
N GLU A 72 12.18 -1.44 17.24
CA GLU A 72 10.91 -2.10 16.96
C GLU A 72 10.96 -2.98 15.70
N LEU A 73 11.87 -2.68 14.76
CA LEU A 73 12.06 -3.50 13.55
C LEU A 73 12.49 -4.94 13.90
N HIS A 74 13.31 -5.12 14.93
CA HIS A 74 13.84 -6.44 15.34
C HIS A 74 12.87 -7.24 16.21
N LEU A 75 11.89 -6.59 16.85
CA LEU A 75 10.98 -7.23 17.79
C LEU A 75 9.85 -8.03 17.12
N GLY A 76 9.83 -8.11 15.78
CA GLY A 76 8.81 -8.86 15.04
C GLY A 76 7.40 -8.28 15.18
N SER A 77 7.26 -7.07 15.73
CA SER A 77 5.99 -6.34 15.84
C SER A 77 5.38 -6.07 14.47
N SER A 78 6.21 -5.88 13.45
CA SER A 78 5.81 -5.90 12.05
C SER A 78 5.95 -7.31 11.48
N LYS A 79 5.00 -8.21 11.78
CA LYS A 79 4.80 -9.37 10.91
C LYS A 79 4.50 -8.81 9.52
N GLY A 80 5.26 -9.22 8.51
CA GLY A 80 5.06 -8.75 7.14
C GLY A 80 3.60 -8.95 6.69
N LEU A 81 3.24 -8.33 5.58
CA LEU A 81 1.87 -8.39 5.06
C LEU A 81 1.44 -9.84 4.80
N SER A 82 0.22 -10.19 5.18
CA SER A 82 -0.46 -11.41 4.73
C SER A 82 -0.61 -11.43 3.21
N LYS A 83 -0.91 -12.61 2.64
CA LYS A 83 -1.11 -12.71 1.19
C LYS A 83 -2.22 -11.80 0.69
N GLU A 84 -3.30 -11.69 1.46
CA GLU A 84 -4.42 -10.81 1.19
C GLU A 84 -4.00 -9.33 1.20
N GLU A 85 -3.20 -8.91 2.19
CA GLU A 85 -2.73 -7.53 2.29
C GLU A 85 -1.72 -7.16 1.20
N GLN A 86 -0.94 -8.12 0.68
CA GLN A 86 0.00 -7.89 -0.43
C GLN A 86 -0.72 -7.68 -1.78
N LEU A 87 -1.99 -8.05 -1.87
CA LEU A 87 -2.78 -8.00 -3.11
C LEU A 87 -3.78 -6.83 -3.15
N LEU A 88 -3.84 -6.02 -2.08
CA LEU A 88 -4.54 -4.73 -2.05
C LEU A 88 -3.68 -3.63 -2.68
#